data_AF-A0ABD5NPC0-F1
#
_entry.id   AF-A0ABD5NPC0-F1
#
_cell.length_a   1.000
_cell.length_b   1.000
_cell.length_c   1.000
_cell.angle_alpha   90.00
_cell.angle_beta   90.00
_cell.angle_gamma   90.00
#
_symmetry.space_group_name_H-M   'P 1'
#
loop_
_entity.id
_entity.type
_entity.pdbx_description
1 polymer ?
#
loop_
_entity_poly.entity_id
_entity_poly.type
_entity_poly.pdbx_seq_one_letter_code
_entity_poly.pdbx_strand_id
1 'polypeptide(L)'
;MTELEIPPGSDAETTISLVREFTDVGAIVRVQTRPSSGDRSDEGTGIEGEVTGFEPGYLELDGEGPQGNGIRWDALSILTRIESQS
;
A
#
# COMPACT_ATOMS: atom_id res chain seq x y z
N MET A 1 14.68 -5.28 -4.29
CA MET A 1 13.40 -5.29 -3.53
C MET A 1 13.67 -4.62 -2.22
N THR A 2 12.87 -3.60 -1.91
CA THR A 2 13.05 -2.76 -0.73
C THR A 2 11.73 -2.73 0.03
N GLU A 3 11.76 -2.59 1.35
CA GLU A 3 10.57 -2.66 2.20
C GLU A 3 10.45 -1.42 3.09
N LEU A 4 9.21 -0.96 3.27
CA LEU A 4 8.79 0.06 4.20
C LEU A 4 7.73 -0.53 5.14
N GLU A 5 8.03 -0.53 6.43
CA GLU A 5 7.06 -0.86 7.48
C GLU A 5 6.37 0.42 7.97
N ILE A 6 5.03 0.43 7.98
CA ILE A 6 4.25 1.54 8.50
C ILE A 6 3.98 1.32 10.00
N PRO A 7 4.40 2.24 10.88
CA PRO A 7 4.21 2.09 12.31
C PRO A 7 2.72 1.89 12.68
N PRO A 8 2.41 0.97 13.63
CA PRO A 8 1.05 0.79 14.11
C PRO A 8 0.51 2.10 14.70
N GLY A 9 -0.70 2.47 14.30
CA GLY A 9 -1.34 3.73 14.73
C GLY A 9 -0.85 5.00 14.04
N SER A 10 -0.04 4.92 12.98
CA SER A 10 0.22 6.08 12.12
C SER A 10 -1.06 6.59 11.47
N ASP A 11 -1.33 7.89 11.61
CA ASP A 11 -2.42 8.57 10.93
C ASP A 11 -2.18 8.62 9.41
N ALA A 12 -3.26 8.83 8.65
CA ALA A 12 -3.23 8.81 7.18
C ALA A 12 -2.18 9.79 6.60
N GLU A 13 -2.05 11.00 7.15
CA GLU A 13 -1.07 11.99 6.66
C GLU A 13 0.39 11.52 6.83
N THR A 14 0.70 10.87 7.95
CA THR A 14 2.03 10.29 8.18
C THR A 14 2.28 9.12 7.23
N THR A 15 1.30 8.23 7.07
CA THR A 15 1.42 7.09 6.14
C THR A 15 1.61 7.55 4.71
N ILE A 16 0.83 8.55 4.25
CA ILE A 16 0.96 9.14 2.91
C ILE A 16 2.39 9.68 2.69
N SER A 17 2.92 10.39 3.68
CA SER A 17 4.26 10.99 3.59
C SER A 17 5.34 9.91 3.45
N LEU A 18 5.31 8.88 4.31
CA LEU A 18 6.26 7.76 4.25
C LEU A 18 6.19 7.02 2.91
N VAL A 19 4.97 6.75 2.42
CA VAL A 19 4.76 6.02 1.17
C VAL A 19 5.24 6.84 -0.03
N ARG A 20 5.02 8.16 -0.04
CA ARG A 20 5.54 9.07 -1.08
C ARG A 20 7.06 9.21 -1.09
N GLU A 21 7.71 9.13 0.07
CA GLU A 21 9.18 9.13 0.12
C GLU A 21 9.78 7.81 -0.36
N PHE A 22 9.02 6.73 -0.27
CA PHE A 22 9.49 5.37 -0.56
C PHE A 22 9.20 4.93 -2.01
N THR A 23 8.08 5.36 -2.59
CA THR A 23 7.64 4.96 -3.92
C THR A 23 7.10 6.12 -4.74
N ASP A 24 7.04 5.92 -6.06
CA ASP A 24 6.55 6.88 -7.04
C ASP A 24 5.46 6.25 -7.90
N VAL A 25 4.70 7.10 -8.62
CA VAL A 25 3.79 6.62 -9.68
C VAL A 25 4.59 5.87 -10.75
N GLY A 26 4.08 4.71 -11.17
CA GLY A 26 4.73 3.78 -12.10
C GLY A 26 5.61 2.72 -11.42
N ALA A 27 5.74 2.75 -10.09
CA ALA A 27 6.45 1.71 -9.36
C ALA A 27 5.54 0.50 -9.12
N ILE A 28 6.09 -0.71 -9.33
CA ILE A 28 5.41 -1.95 -8.93
C ILE A 28 5.66 -2.18 -7.44
N VAL A 29 4.58 -2.33 -6.69
CA VAL A 29 4.62 -2.54 -5.24
C VAL A 29 3.79 -3.74 -4.83
N ARG A 30 4.19 -4.36 -3.73
CA ARG A 30 3.37 -5.32 -2.99
C ARG A 30 2.96 -4.71 -1.66
N VAL A 31 1.67 -4.74 -1.37
CA VAL A 31 1.07 -4.13 -0.18
C VAL A 31 0.50 -5.20 0.72
N GLN A 32 0.93 -5.22 1.98
CA GLN A 32 0.32 -6.05 3.01
C GLN A 32 -0.56 -5.18 3.90
N THR A 33 -1.82 -5.59 4.05
CA THR A 33 -2.80 -4.89 4.89
C THR A 33 -2.83 -5.47 6.29
N ARG A 34 -3.13 -4.63 7.28
CA ARG A 34 -3.42 -5.06 8.65
C ARG A 34 -4.69 -5.92 8.66
N PRO A 35 -4.76 -6.97 9.48
CA PRO A 35 -5.98 -7.75 9.64
C PRO A 35 -7.07 -6.82 10.19
N SER A 36 -8.12 -6.59 9.40
CA SER A 36 -9.32 -5.95 9.94
C SER A 36 -9.95 -6.87 10.98
N SER A 37 -10.38 -6.30 12.10
CA SER A 37 -11.04 -7.02 13.19
C SER A 37 -12.39 -7.58 12.71
N GLY A 38 -12.39 -8.70 12.00
CA GLY A 38 -13.61 -9.31 11.45
C GLY A 38 -13.41 -10.16 10.21
N ASP A 39 -12.33 -9.93 9.45
CA ASP A 39 -12.05 -10.71 8.23
C ASP A 39 -10.83 -11.60 8.47
N ARG A 40 -11.08 -12.91 8.56
CA ARG A 40 -10.08 -13.93 8.89
C ARG A 40 -9.56 -14.65 7.64
N SER A 41 -9.83 -14.11 6.45
CA SER A 41 -9.69 -14.87 5.21
C SER A 41 -8.48 -14.47 4.35
N ASP A 42 -7.81 -13.36 4.64
CA ASP A 42 -6.65 -12.89 3.86
C ASP A 42 -5.47 -12.50 4.76
N GLU A 43 -5.14 -13.37 5.73
CA GLU A 43 -3.90 -13.28 6.49
C GLU A 43 -2.72 -13.64 5.57
N GLY A 44 -2.12 -12.65 4.89
CA GLY A 44 -0.76 -12.77 4.33
C GLY A 44 -0.62 -12.73 2.79
N THR A 45 -1.69 -12.64 2.02
CA THR A 45 -1.60 -12.46 0.55
C THR A 45 -1.55 -10.98 0.19
N GLY A 46 -0.38 -10.36 0.39
CA GLY A 46 -0.18 -8.97 -0.01
C GLY A 46 -0.50 -8.75 -1.50
N ILE A 47 -1.27 -7.68 -1.78
CA ILE A 47 -1.74 -7.29 -3.13
C ILE A 47 -0.57 -6.67 -3.88
N GLU A 48 -0.29 -7.14 -5.10
CA GLU A 48 0.73 -6.57 -5.98
C GLU A 48 0.06 -5.74 -7.08
N GLY A 49 0.61 -4.55 -7.36
CA GLY A 49 0.09 -3.66 -8.40
C GLY A 49 1.01 -2.47 -8.69
N GLU A 50 0.75 -1.77 -9.79
CA GLU A 50 1.45 -0.53 -10.15
C GLU A 50 0.85 0.66 -9.39
N VAL A 51 1.68 1.44 -8.71
CA VAL A 51 1.24 2.70 -8.10
C VAL A 51 0.82 3.67 -9.20
N THR A 52 -0.45 4.05 -9.21
CA THR A 52 -1.02 4.95 -10.23
C THR A 52 -1.44 6.30 -9.64
N GLY A 53 -1.64 6.38 -8.32
CA GLY A 53 -2.04 7.60 -7.64
C GLY A 53 -1.89 7.56 -6.11
N PHE A 54 -1.81 8.74 -5.51
CA PHE A 54 -1.78 8.95 -4.06
C PHE A 54 -2.99 9.78 -3.65
N GLU A 55 -4.13 9.12 -3.50
CA GLU A 55 -5.40 9.79 -3.18
C GLU A 55 -5.52 10.06 -1.67
N PRO A 56 -6.29 11.08 -1.24
CA PRO A 56 -6.39 11.45 0.18
C PRO A 56 -6.86 10.31 1.10
N GLY A 57 -7.61 9.34 0.57
CA GLY A 57 -8.15 8.22 1.33
C GLY A 57 -7.51 6.85 1.07
N TYR A 58 -6.75 6.71 -0.02
CA TYR A 58 -6.18 5.43 -0.44
C TYR A 58 -4.97 5.60 -1.37
N LEU A 59 -4.11 4.58 -1.40
CA LEU A 59 -3.11 4.36 -2.44
C LEU A 59 -3.80 3.71 -3.64
N GLU A 60 -3.73 4.32 -4.82
CA GLU A 60 -4.30 3.75 -6.04
C GLU A 60 -3.30 2.81 -6.70
N LEU A 61 -3.75 1.58 -6.97
CA LEU A 61 -2.98 0.54 -7.64
C LEU A 61 -3.68 0.15 -8.94
N ASP A 62 -2.93 -0.01 -10.03
CA ASP A 62 -3.41 -0.43 -11.36
C ASP A 62 -4.55 0.42 -11.95
N GLY A 63 -4.68 1.68 -11.50
CA GLY A 63 -5.77 2.59 -11.87
C GLY A 63 -7.10 2.24 -11.19
N GLU A 64 -7.09 1.40 -10.17
CA GLU A 64 -8.26 0.95 -9.43
C GLU A 64 -8.39 1.67 -8.09
N GLY A 65 -9.56 2.27 -7.87
CA GLY A 65 -9.93 2.89 -6.60
C GLY A 65 -10.22 1.86 -5.49
N PRO A 66 -10.78 2.30 -4.35
CA PRO A 66 -10.93 1.48 -3.14
C PRO A 66 -11.97 0.34 -3.24
N GLN A 67 -12.69 0.23 -4.37
CA GLN A 67 -13.58 -0.90 -4.67
C GLN A 67 -12.88 -1.99 -5.52
N GLY A 68 -11.68 -1.70 -6.04
CA GLY A 68 -10.76 -2.65 -6.69
C GLY A 68 -9.48 -2.75 -5.84
N ASN A 69 -8.31 -2.52 -6.45
CA ASN A 69 -7.01 -2.64 -5.78
C ASN A 69 -6.57 -1.43 -4.93
N GLY A 70 -7.42 -0.42 -4.76
CA GLY A 70 -7.08 0.77 -3.96
C GLY A 70 -6.95 0.46 -2.45
N ILE A 71 -5.79 0.76 -1.85
CA ILE A 71 -5.48 0.42 -0.46
C ILE A 71 -5.68 1.62 0.46
N ARG A 72 -6.56 1.48 1.47
CA ARG A 72 -6.73 2.52 2.49
C ARG A 72 -5.46 2.72 3.32
N TRP A 73 -5.12 3.98 3.61
CA TRP A 73 -3.91 4.32 4.36
C TRP A 73 -3.85 3.69 5.76
N ASP A 74 -4.97 3.64 6.47
CA ASP A 74 -5.06 3.05 7.81
C ASP A 74 -4.91 1.51 7.79
N ALA A 75 -5.24 0.89 6.66
CA ALA A 75 -5.10 -0.56 6.47
C ALA A 75 -3.68 -0.94 6.05
N LEU A 76 -2.84 0.00 5.60
CA LEU A 76 -1.51 -0.30 5.07
C LEU A 76 -0.54 -0.67 6.22
N SER A 77 0.07 -1.85 6.14
CA SER A 77 1.04 -2.32 7.14
C SER A 77 2.47 -2.33 6.60
N ILE A 78 2.66 -2.95 5.44
CA ILE A 78 3.97 -3.10 4.82
C ILE A 78 3.83 -2.77 3.34
N LEU A 79 4.71 -1.93 2.84
CA LEU A 79 4.84 -1.62 1.42
C LEU A 79 6.20 -2.12 0.94
N THR A 80 6.19 -3.02 -0.03
CA THR A 80 7.42 -3.50 -0.66
C THR A 80 7.50 -2.96 -2.07
N ARG A 81 8.60 -2.26 -2.39
CA ARG A 81 8.92 -1.89 -3.77
C ARG A 81 9.60 -3.05 -4.48
N ILE A 82 8.98 -3.52 -5.55
CA ILE A 82 9.55 -4.53 -6.43
C ILE A 82 10.39 -3.78 -7.46
N GLU A 83 11.71 -3.85 -7.29
CA GLU A 83 12.62 -3.24 -8.26
C GLU A 83 12.53 -4.03 -9.56
N SER A 84 11.96 -3.42 -10.59
CA SER A 84 12.09 -3.90 -11.96
C SER A 84 13.57 -3.88 -12.31
N GLN A 85 14.22 -5.05 -12.29
CA GLN A 85 15.61 -5.17 -12.74
C GLN A 85 15.67 -4.67 -14.18
N SER A 86 16.37 -3.54 -14.36
CA SER A 86 16.74 -3.01 -15.67
C SER A 86 17.98 -3.72 -16.20
#